data_AF-A0A1T1BDR7-F1
#
_entry.id   AF-A0A1T1BDR7-F1
#
_cell.length_a   1.000
_cell.length_b   1.000
_cell.length_c   1.000
_cell.angle_alpha   90.00
_cell.angle_beta   90.00
_cell.angle_gamma   90.00
#
_symmetry.space_group_name_H-M   'P 1'
#
loop_
_entity.id
_entity.type
_entity.pdbx_description
1 polymer ?
#
loop_
_entity_poly.entity_id
_entity_poly.type
_entity_poly.pdbx_seq_one_letter_code
_entity_poly.pdbx_strand_id
1 'polypeptide(L)'
;MKRAMWIPAVVLLGAALTACGASSSPTGGRPPLPSGVEVRFPAAPAGAYLSLVTDGGESVYQLAVPAGKTAVDVDPLKWINQTDRAVDAATLIPAGASVTVAPAAAKVLLLEWTMWQDRNANGTLDVGETLPLMTHDRVAYASAAVTADFRTLVPDMRQRWNLAQGWTRAEHYVYLPDGSRTYQRSLGTAGLQRYTLHEPTPVTSQ
;
A
#
# COMPACT_ATOMS: atom_id res chain seq x y z
N MET A 1 -55.42 -12.74 68.43
CA MET A 1 -56.56 -12.34 67.59
C MET A 1 -56.34 -10.89 67.13
N LYS A 2 -56.32 -10.70 65.80
CA LYS A 2 -56.33 -9.50 64.93
C LYS A 2 -56.29 -8.09 65.54
N ARG A 3 -55.32 -7.26 65.07
CA ARG A 3 -55.47 -5.93 64.40
C ARG A 3 -54.20 -5.72 63.52
N ALA A 4 -54.31 -5.66 62.19
CA ALA A 4 -54.45 -4.45 61.35
C ALA A 4 -53.30 -3.43 61.57
N MET A 5 -52.69 -2.73 60.63
CA MET A 5 -52.70 -2.55 59.17
C MET A 5 -51.76 -1.32 58.95
N TRP A 6 -51.33 -1.04 57.71
CA TRP A 6 -50.80 0.23 57.15
C TRP A 6 -49.30 0.31 56.78
N ILE A 7 -49.12 0.53 55.47
CA ILE A 7 -47.93 0.99 54.70
C ILE A 7 -48.06 2.53 54.58
N PRO A 8 -46.98 3.33 54.65
CA PRO A 8 -46.33 3.92 53.44
C PRO A 8 -44.80 4.01 53.58
N ALA A 9 -44.00 3.65 52.57
CA ALA A 9 -43.67 4.34 51.32
C ALA A 9 -42.66 5.50 51.44
N VAL A 10 -41.62 5.38 50.61
CA VAL A 10 -40.74 6.40 50.01
C VAL A 10 -39.55 6.92 50.86
N VAL A 11 -38.33 6.84 50.28
CA VAL A 11 -37.41 7.97 49.97
C VAL A 11 -35.92 7.55 50.02
N LEU A 12 -35.33 7.47 48.81
CA LEU A 12 -34.04 8.01 48.35
C LEU A 12 -32.66 7.66 48.98
N LEU A 13 -31.79 7.22 48.06
CA LEU A 13 -30.42 7.68 47.71
C LEU A 13 -29.18 7.43 48.62
N GLY A 14 -28.14 6.93 47.92
CA GLY A 14 -26.71 7.23 48.14
C GLY A 14 -25.99 6.25 49.08
N ALA A 15 -24.72 5.90 48.92
CA ALA A 15 -23.68 6.13 47.93
C ALA A 15 -22.48 5.21 48.29
N ALA A 16 -21.53 5.07 47.37
CA ALA A 16 -20.12 4.65 47.54
C ALA A 16 -19.84 3.17 47.91
N LEU A 17 -19.26 2.35 47.02
CA LEU A 17 -17.84 2.33 46.57
C LEU A 17 -16.84 2.01 47.68
N THR A 18 -16.41 0.75 47.77
CA THR A 18 -15.03 0.37 48.13
C THR A 18 -14.72 -1.03 47.57
N ALA A 19 -14.25 -1.07 46.33
CA ALA A 19 -13.43 -2.17 45.84
C ALA A 19 -12.08 -1.58 45.42
N CYS A 20 -11.17 -1.47 46.39
CA CYS A 20 -9.73 -1.40 46.15
C CYS A 20 -9.34 -2.70 45.43
N GLY A 21 -8.60 -2.73 44.34
CA GLY A 21 -7.38 -1.99 44.08
C GLY A 21 -6.40 -3.01 43.51
N ALA A 22 -6.66 -3.49 42.28
CA ALA A 22 -5.69 -4.22 41.49
C ALA A 22 -5.24 -3.27 40.38
N SER A 23 -4.15 -2.56 40.64
CA SER A 23 -3.46 -1.74 39.67
C SER A 23 -2.73 -2.65 38.67
N SER A 24 -3.46 -3.16 37.67
CA SER A 24 -2.85 -3.54 36.41
C SER A 24 -2.57 -2.24 35.66
N SER A 25 -1.29 -1.87 35.49
CA SER A 25 -0.93 -0.87 34.48
C SER A 25 -1.34 -1.44 33.13
N PRO A 26 -2.31 -0.84 32.41
CA PRO A 26 -2.56 -1.25 31.05
C PRO A 26 -1.36 -0.75 30.26
N THR A 27 -0.54 -1.66 29.73
CA THR A 27 0.37 -1.38 28.61
C THR A 27 -0.41 -1.14 27.31
N GLY A 28 -1.64 -0.62 27.43
CA GLY A 28 -2.55 -0.26 26.36
C GLY A 28 -2.07 1.02 25.68
N GLY A 29 -0.91 0.93 25.05
CA GLY A 29 -0.64 1.76 23.89
C GLY A 29 -1.84 1.60 22.96
N ARG A 30 -2.44 2.71 22.57
CA ARG A 30 -3.49 2.74 21.55
C ARG A 30 -3.04 1.82 20.41
N PRO A 31 -3.85 0.84 19.98
CA PRO A 31 -3.53 0.07 18.78
C PRO A 31 -3.17 1.07 17.69
N PRO A 32 -2.03 0.89 16.99
CA PRO A 32 -1.64 1.81 15.94
C PRO A 32 -2.84 2.01 15.02
N LEU A 33 -3.16 3.26 14.72
CA LEU A 33 -4.21 3.56 13.76
C LEU A 33 -3.85 2.81 12.47
N PRO A 34 -4.84 2.21 11.78
CA PRO A 34 -4.59 1.65 10.47
C PRO A 34 -3.86 2.72 9.67
N SER A 35 -2.68 2.35 9.19
CA SER A 35 -1.82 3.21 8.36
C SER A 35 -2.53 3.73 7.11
N GLY A 36 -3.69 3.14 6.79
CA GLY A 36 -4.47 3.35 5.59
C GLY A 36 -3.98 2.51 4.43
N VAL A 37 -2.82 1.84 4.57
CA VAL A 37 -2.16 1.10 3.50
C VAL A 37 -2.18 -0.41 3.78
N GLU A 38 -2.84 -1.16 2.90
CA GLU A 38 -3.00 -2.62 3.00
C GLU A 38 -2.36 -3.27 1.76
N VAL A 39 -1.59 -4.34 1.96
CA VAL A 39 -1.03 -5.16 0.89
C VAL A 39 -1.57 -6.57 1.00
N ARG A 40 -2.23 -7.05 -0.06
CA ARG A 40 -2.83 -8.37 -0.18
C ARG A 40 -2.00 -9.28 -1.07
N PHE A 41 -2.01 -10.57 -0.79
CA PHE A 41 -1.25 -11.58 -1.52
C PHE A 41 -1.86 -12.98 -1.31
N PRO A 42 -1.52 -13.96 -2.16
CA PRO A 42 -1.72 -15.38 -1.85
C PRO A 42 -1.07 -15.77 -0.52
N ALA A 43 -1.48 -16.89 0.07
CA ALA A 43 -0.98 -17.32 1.38
C ALA A 43 0.56 -17.33 1.42
N ALA A 44 1.14 -16.52 2.30
CA ALA A 44 2.59 -16.34 2.39
C ALA A 44 3.29 -17.64 2.83
N PRO A 45 4.40 -18.04 2.18
CA PRO A 45 5.19 -19.19 2.62
C PRO A 45 5.92 -18.89 3.95
N ALA A 46 6.50 -19.92 4.56
CA ALA A 46 7.39 -19.74 5.70
C ALA A 46 8.66 -18.98 5.29
N GLY A 47 9.12 -18.07 6.15
CA GLY A 47 10.28 -17.21 5.85
C GLY A 47 9.99 -16.10 4.84
N ALA A 48 8.72 -15.76 4.61
CA ALA A 48 8.36 -14.72 3.66
C ALA A 48 8.63 -13.31 4.20
N TYR A 49 9.03 -12.43 3.30
CA TYR A 49 9.12 -10.99 3.50
C TYR A 49 8.36 -10.25 2.41
N LEU A 50 7.81 -9.11 2.78
CA LEU A 50 7.26 -8.13 1.86
C LEU A 50 8.21 -6.92 1.83
N SER A 51 8.68 -6.57 0.65
CA SER A 51 9.55 -5.43 0.42
C SER A 51 8.92 -4.43 -0.53
N LEU A 52 9.19 -3.15 -0.30
CA LEU A 52 8.95 -2.08 -1.25
C LEU A 52 10.29 -1.77 -1.92
N VAL A 53 10.36 -1.99 -3.23
CA VAL A 53 11.61 -1.91 -3.99
C VAL A 53 11.58 -0.77 -5.00
N THR A 54 12.77 -0.25 -5.31
CA THR A 54 13.00 0.65 -6.46
C THR A 54 13.00 -0.13 -7.78
N ASP A 55 12.95 0.58 -8.91
CA ASP A 55 13.12 -0.03 -10.24
C ASP A 55 14.46 -0.78 -10.40
N GLY A 56 15.49 -0.37 -9.64
CA GLY A 56 16.79 -1.05 -9.57
C GLY A 56 16.82 -2.29 -8.67
N GLY A 57 15.69 -2.68 -8.06
CA GLY A 57 15.58 -3.84 -7.16
C GLY A 57 16.02 -3.59 -5.73
N GLU A 58 16.47 -2.37 -5.38
CA GLU A 58 16.85 -2.03 -4.01
C GLU A 58 15.61 -1.94 -3.11
N SER A 59 15.61 -2.67 -2.00
CA SER A 59 14.57 -2.62 -0.95
C SER A 59 14.71 -1.37 -0.09
N VAL A 60 13.70 -0.48 -0.12
CA VAL A 60 13.65 0.74 0.71
C VAL A 60 12.79 0.57 1.97
N TYR A 61 12.00 -0.50 2.01
CA TYR A 61 11.22 -0.92 3.17
C TYR A 61 11.02 -2.42 3.10
N GLN A 62 11.02 -3.07 4.27
CA GLN A 62 10.84 -4.52 4.38
C GLN A 62 10.11 -4.89 5.67
N LEU A 63 9.29 -5.93 5.60
CA LEU A 63 8.53 -6.47 6.71
C LEU A 63 8.50 -8.01 6.62
N ALA A 64 8.79 -8.69 7.73
CA ALA A 64 8.58 -10.13 7.83
C ALA A 64 7.07 -10.46 7.84
N VAL A 65 6.67 -11.44 7.04
CA VAL A 65 5.26 -11.85 6.90
C VAL A 65 5.09 -13.25 7.51
N PRO A 66 4.22 -13.40 8.53
CA PRO A 66 3.91 -14.73 9.08
C PRO A 66 3.32 -15.67 8.02
N ALA A 67 3.74 -16.94 8.05
CA ALA A 67 3.24 -17.96 7.15
C ALA A 67 1.70 -18.06 7.18
N GLY A 68 1.09 -18.28 6.02
CA GLY A 68 -0.36 -18.41 5.86
C GLY A 68 -1.14 -17.09 5.86
N LYS A 69 -0.50 -15.94 6.13
CA LYS A 69 -1.14 -14.63 5.97
C LYS A 69 -1.45 -14.34 4.50
N THR A 70 -2.52 -13.60 4.26
CA THR A 70 -2.97 -13.18 2.91
C THR A 70 -3.07 -11.66 2.77
N ALA A 71 -2.84 -10.93 3.86
CA ALA A 71 -2.78 -9.48 3.87
C ALA A 71 -1.98 -8.98 5.06
N VAL A 72 -1.38 -7.80 4.92
CA VAL A 72 -0.75 -7.03 6.01
C VAL A 72 -1.06 -5.54 5.84
N ASP A 73 -1.25 -4.86 6.96
CA ASP A 73 -1.21 -3.40 7.01
C ASP A 73 0.25 -2.94 7.15
N VAL A 74 0.64 -1.91 6.40
CA VAL A 74 2.02 -1.41 6.36
C VAL A 74 2.07 0.08 6.68
N ASP A 75 3.07 0.53 7.44
CA ASP A 75 3.16 1.93 7.89
C ASP A 75 3.93 2.82 6.87
N PRO A 76 3.26 3.76 6.16
CA PRO A 76 3.90 4.60 5.17
C PRO A 76 4.94 5.56 5.74
N LEU A 77 4.93 5.82 7.05
CA LEU A 77 5.98 6.61 7.69
C LEU A 77 7.36 5.93 7.58
N LYS A 78 7.42 4.63 7.28
CA LYS A 78 8.66 3.87 7.14
C LYS A 78 9.42 4.14 5.84
N TRP A 79 8.76 4.67 4.80
CA TRP A 79 9.39 5.02 3.52
C TRP A 79 9.15 6.46 3.09
N ILE A 80 8.46 7.27 3.90
CA ILE A 80 8.13 8.65 3.54
C ILE A 80 9.38 9.52 3.31
N ASN A 81 10.52 9.16 3.89
CA ASN A 81 11.81 9.84 3.73
C ASN A 81 12.57 9.47 2.44
N GLN A 82 12.01 8.60 1.60
CA GLN A 82 12.64 8.19 0.34
C GLN A 82 12.44 9.22 -0.80
N THR A 83 11.87 10.40 -0.51
CA THR A 83 11.57 11.44 -1.51
C THR A 83 12.80 11.94 -2.27
N ASP A 84 13.98 11.91 -1.64
CA ASP A 84 15.23 12.35 -2.26
C ASP A 84 15.69 11.44 -3.40
N ARG A 85 15.11 10.23 -3.50
CA ARG A 85 15.32 9.30 -4.62
C ARG A 85 14.44 9.63 -5.83
N ALA A 86 13.53 10.59 -5.72
CA ALA A 86 12.70 11.00 -6.84
C ALA A 86 13.55 11.65 -7.94
N VAL A 87 13.31 11.22 -9.17
CA VAL A 87 14.01 11.70 -10.37
C VAL A 87 13.04 12.48 -11.25
N ASP A 88 13.55 13.24 -12.21
CA ASP A 88 12.69 13.98 -13.13
C ASP A 88 11.73 13.01 -13.85
N ALA A 89 10.43 13.31 -13.87
CA ALA A 89 9.42 12.36 -14.37
C ALA A 89 9.69 11.91 -15.82
N ALA A 90 10.30 12.76 -16.63
CA ALA A 90 10.69 12.44 -18.00
C ALA A 90 11.75 11.32 -18.10
N THR A 91 12.60 11.11 -17.08
CA THR A 91 13.63 10.07 -17.10
C THR A 91 13.07 8.67 -16.82
N LEU A 92 11.88 8.60 -16.24
CA LEU A 92 11.17 7.34 -16.01
C LEU A 92 10.41 6.86 -17.26
N ILE A 93 10.37 7.68 -18.32
CA ILE A 93 9.69 7.35 -19.57
C ILE A 93 10.70 6.72 -20.53
N PRO A 94 10.38 5.60 -21.20
CA PRO A 94 11.29 4.93 -22.12
C PRO A 94 11.85 5.88 -23.20
N ALA A 95 13.16 5.79 -23.44
CA ALA A 95 13.83 6.57 -24.47
C ALA A 95 13.18 6.35 -25.84
N GLY A 96 13.04 7.43 -26.62
CA GLY A 96 12.44 7.40 -27.96
C GLY A 96 10.91 7.48 -27.98
N ALA A 97 10.24 7.52 -26.83
CA ALA A 97 8.82 7.88 -26.77
C ALA A 97 8.62 9.37 -27.08
N SER A 98 7.52 9.72 -27.75
CA SER A 98 7.05 11.11 -27.78
C SER A 98 6.50 11.43 -26.39
N VAL A 99 7.02 12.46 -25.72
CA VAL A 99 6.71 12.73 -24.30
C VAL A 99 6.15 14.12 -24.12
N THR A 100 5.05 14.22 -23.39
CA THR A 100 4.61 15.47 -22.76
C THR A 100 4.52 15.22 -21.26
N VAL A 101 5.26 15.99 -20.46
CA VAL A 101 5.19 15.97 -18.98
C VAL A 101 4.85 17.38 -18.50
N ALA A 102 3.89 17.49 -17.59
CA ALA A 102 3.54 18.74 -16.95
C ALA A 102 3.38 18.56 -15.43
N PRO A 103 4.00 19.43 -14.61
CA PRO A 103 5.01 20.43 -14.98
C PRO A 103 6.36 19.78 -15.31
N ALA A 104 7.16 20.41 -16.18
CA ALA A 104 8.41 19.83 -16.69
C ALA A 104 9.46 19.51 -15.60
N ALA A 105 9.47 20.24 -14.49
CA ALA A 105 10.41 20.05 -13.38
C ALA A 105 9.88 19.11 -12.28
N ALA A 106 8.76 18.41 -12.51
CA ALA A 106 8.24 17.48 -11.51
C ALA A 106 9.15 16.27 -11.34
N LYS A 107 9.43 15.94 -10.08
CA LYS A 107 10.13 14.72 -9.71
C LYS A 107 9.15 13.65 -9.29
N VAL A 108 9.40 12.42 -9.73
CA VAL A 108 8.58 11.25 -9.44
C VAL A 108 9.47 10.12 -8.94
N LEU A 109 8.95 9.36 -7.99
CA LEU A 109 9.48 8.06 -7.59
C LEU A 109 8.36 7.04 -7.69
N LEU A 110 8.61 5.94 -8.39
CA LEU A 110 7.70 4.79 -8.45
C LEU A 110 8.39 3.61 -7.77
N LEU A 111 7.72 3.04 -6.79
CA LEU A 111 8.17 1.86 -6.05
C LEU A 111 7.18 0.71 -6.27
N GLU A 112 7.69 -0.51 -6.18
CA GLU A 112 6.94 -1.73 -6.41
C GLU A 112 6.96 -2.63 -5.17
N TRP A 113 5.82 -3.26 -4.87
CA TRP A 113 5.78 -4.29 -3.85
C TRP A 113 6.28 -5.61 -4.41
N THR A 114 7.16 -6.28 -3.66
CA THR A 114 7.69 -7.59 -3.99
C THR A 114 7.60 -8.48 -2.75
N MET A 115 7.11 -9.70 -2.93
CA MET A 115 7.21 -10.74 -1.91
C MET A 115 8.34 -11.70 -2.27
N TRP A 116 9.09 -12.12 -1.27
CA TRP A 116 10.23 -13.02 -1.43
C TRP A 116 10.34 -13.94 -0.22
N GLN A 117 11.09 -15.04 -0.38
CA GLN A 117 11.32 -16.02 0.67
C GLN A 117 12.80 -16.04 1.04
N ASP A 118 13.09 -15.72 2.30
CA ASP A 118 14.43 -15.78 2.88
C ASP A 118 14.84 -17.24 3.09
N ARG A 119 15.52 -17.82 2.09
CA ARG A 119 15.88 -19.24 2.08
C ARG A 119 17.12 -19.53 2.89
N ASN A 120 17.98 -18.52 3.09
CA ASN A 120 19.24 -18.63 3.82
C ASN A 120 19.18 -18.01 5.23
N ALA A 121 18.04 -17.44 5.62
CA ALA A 121 17.77 -16.82 6.92
C ALA A 121 18.67 -15.60 7.23
N ASN A 122 19.10 -14.86 6.21
CA ASN A 122 19.94 -13.67 6.38
C ASN A 122 19.15 -12.35 6.48
N GLY A 123 17.82 -12.40 6.30
CA GLY A 123 16.94 -11.25 6.36
C GLY A 123 17.13 -10.23 5.23
N THR A 124 17.81 -10.59 4.14
CA THR A 124 18.13 -9.72 3.00
C THR A 124 17.58 -10.35 1.72
N LEU A 125 17.00 -9.53 0.84
CA LEU A 125 16.53 -10.01 -0.46
C LEU A 125 17.74 -10.39 -1.33
N ASP A 126 17.95 -11.69 -1.53
CA ASP A 126 18.98 -12.22 -2.42
C ASP A 126 18.42 -12.62 -3.80
N VAL A 127 19.35 -12.78 -4.76
CA VAL A 127 19.03 -13.23 -6.11
C VAL A 127 18.34 -14.60 -6.07
N GLY A 128 17.16 -14.69 -6.68
CA GLY A 128 16.39 -15.94 -6.81
C GLY A 128 15.45 -16.25 -5.63
N GLU A 129 15.32 -15.32 -4.67
CA GLU A 129 14.40 -15.43 -3.54
C GLU A 129 13.03 -14.79 -3.79
N THR A 130 12.94 -13.89 -4.77
CA THR A 130 11.68 -13.29 -5.22
C THR A 130 10.66 -14.35 -5.59
N LEU A 131 9.46 -14.26 -5.00
CA LEU A 131 8.33 -15.07 -5.41
C LEU A 131 7.78 -14.52 -6.73
N PRO A 132 7.21 -15.37 -7.60
CA PRO A 132 6.58 -14.95 -8.85
C PRO A 132 5.23 -14.30 -8.56
N LEU A 133 5.23 -13.18 -7.85
CA LEU A 133 4.08 -12.37 -7.54
C LEU A 133 4.36 -10.95 -7.98
N MET A 134 3.37 -10.29 -8.56
CA MET A 134 3.47 -8.93 -9.03
C MET A 134 2.25 -8.12 -8.64
N THR A 135 2.39 -6.80 -8.61
CA THR A 135 1.27 -5.87 -8.56
C THR A 135 1.46 -4.85 -9.66
N HIS A 136 0.36 -4.50 -10.34
CA HIS A 136 0.44 -3.50 -11.39
C HIS A 136 0.46 -2.07 -10.84
N ASP A 137 -0.08 -1.89 -9.62
CA ASP A 137 -0.11 -0.61 -8.93
C ASP A 137 1.30 -0.25 -8.45
N ARG A 138 1.57 1.05 -8.32
CA ARG A 138 2.84 1.56 -7.79
C ARG A 138 2.59 2.36 -6.53
N VAL A 139 3.51 2.26 -5.56
CA VAL A 139 3.61 3.30 -4.53
C VAL A 139 4.33 4.47 -5.19
N ALA A 140 3.65 5.60 -5.31
CA ALA A 140 4.16 6.75 -6.06
C ALA A 140 4.39 7.94 -5.12
N TYR A 141 5.51 8.62 -5.31
CA TYR A 141 5.70 9.98 -4.83
C TYR A 141 5.82 10.92 -6.01
N ALA A 142 5.19 12.09 -5.92
CA ALA A 142 5.39 13.18 -6.86
C ALA A 142 5.63 14.51 -6.13
N SER A 143 6.63 15.28 -6.56
CA SER A 143 6.96 16.57 -5.93
C SER A 143 5.91 17.66 -6.18
N ALA A 144 5.13 17.51 -7.25
CA ALA A 144 3.95 18.30 -7.61
C ALA A 144 2.91 17.36 -8.25
N ALA A 145 1.69 17.83 -8.52
CA ALA A 145 0.77 17.06 -9.36
C ALA A 145 1.36 16.92 -10.78
N VAL A 146 1.38 15.71 -11.33
CA VAL A 146 2.02 15.38 -12.61
C VAL A 146 1.03 14.75 -13.56
N THR A 147 1.02 15.27 -14.79
CA THR A 147 0.50 14.53 -15.94
C THR A 147 1.65 14.17 -16.88
N ALA A 148 1.59 12.97 -17.43
CA ALA A 148 2.49 12.56 -18.50
C ALA A 148 1.70 11.83 -19.58
N ASP A 149 1.96 12.12 -20.85
CA ASP A 149 1.38 11.42 -21.99
C ASP A 149 2.53 10.98 -22.91
N PHE A 150 2.60 9.68 -23.21
CA PHE A 150 3.63 9.13 -24.08
C PHE A 150 3.21 7.84 -24.78
N ARG A 151 4.02 7.36 -25.73
CA ARG A 151 3.74 6.12 -26.47
C ARG A 151 4.95 5.18 -26.45
N THR A 152 4.74 3.92 -26.14
CA THR A 152 5.72 2.84 -26.32
C THR A 152 5.41 2.07 -27.60
N LEU A 153 6.44 1.53 -28.25
CA LEU A 153 6.30 0.81 -29.52
C LEU A 153 6.06 -0.69 -29.35
N VAL A 154 6.58 -1.28 -28.27
CA VAL A 154 6.47 -2.72 -27.99
C VAL A 154 6.15 -2.94 -26.51
N PRO A 155 4.92 -3.35 -26.16
CA PRO A 155 3.73 -3.32 -27.01
C PRO A 155 3.40 -1.89 -27.46
N ASP A 156 2.71 -1.77 -28.61
CA ASP A 156 2.20 -0.48 -29.07
C ASP A 156 1.13 0.03 -28.10
N MET A 157 1.46 1.07 -27.35
CA MET A 157 0.66 1.49 -26.21
C MET A 157 0.79 2.99 -25.98
N ARG A 158 -0.35 3.67 -25.87
CA ARG A 158 -0.40 5.04 -25.33
C ARG A 158 -0.51 4.96 -23.81
N GLN A 159 0.35 5.71 -23.14
CA GLN A 159 0.44 5.76 -21.70
C GLN A 159 0.06 7.15 -21.21
N ARG A 160 -0.77 7.18 -20.17
CA ARG A 160 -1.13 8.41 -19.46
C ARG A 160 -0.86 8.25 -17.97
N TRP A 161 -0.14 9.20 -17.39
CA TRP A 161 0.01 9.33 -15.94
C TRP A 161 -0.81 10.51 -15.45
N ASN A 162 -1.45 10.34 -14.30
CA ASN A 162 -2.10 11.40 -13.56
C ASN A 162 -1.87 11.18 -12.06
N LEU A 163 -0.78 11.77 -11.56
CA LEU A 163 -0.30 11.58 -10.19
C LEU A 163 -0.54 12.85 -9.38
N ALA A 164 -1.14 12.74 -8.21
CA ALA A 164 -1.24 13.83 -7.26
C ALA A 164 0.10 14.06 -6.55
N GLN A 165 0.27 15.27 -6.01
CA GLN A 165 1.44 15.61 -5.20
C GLN A 165 1.49 14.76 -3.93
N GLY A 166 2.70 14.37 -3.52
CA GLY A 166 2.95 13.59 -2.32
C GLY A 166 2.89 12.08 -2.56
N TRP A 167 2.80 11.32 -1.47
CA TRP A 167 2.75 9.87 -1.51
C TRP A 167 1.34 9.36 -1.78
N THR A 168 1.18 8.58 -2.84
CA THR A 168 -0.10 8.03 -3.29
C THR A 168 0.03 6.58 -3.77
N ARG A 169 -1.09 5.88 -3.89
CA ARG A 169 -1.19 4.69 -4.75
C ARG A 169 -1.44 5.17 -6.16
N ALA A 170 -0.56 4.77 -7.06
CA ALA A 170 -0.73 4.92 -8.49
C ALA A 170 -1.36 3.62 -9.03
N GLU A 171 -2.68 3.65 -9.17
CA GLU A 171 -3.48 2.55 -9.70
C GLU A 171 -3.27 2.40 -11.20
N HIS A 172 -3.14 1.15 -11.63
CA HIS A 172 -2.89 0.80 -13.00
C HIS A 172 -4.15 0.30 -13.72
N TYR A 173 -4.32 0.71 -14.97
CA TYR A 173 -5.31 0.13 -15.88
C TYR A 173 -4.73 -0.03 -17.29
N VAL A 174 -5.00 -1.17 -17.93
CA VAL A 174 -4.65 -1.45 -19.33
C VAL A 174 -5.87 -2.02 -20.05
N TYR A 175 -6.10 -1.55 -21.27
CA TYR A 175 -7.13 -2.10 -22.15
C TYR A 175 -6.78 -1.87 -23.62
N LEU A 176 -7.37 -2.67 -24.49
CA LEU A 176 -7.39 -2.44 -25.93
C LEU A 176 -8.77 -1.90 -26.33
N PRO A 177 -8.87 -0.65 -26.82
CA PRO A 177 -10.14 -0.15 -27.35
C PRO A 177 -10.61 -0.99 -28.56
N ASP A 178 -11.93 -1.12 -28.71
CA ASP A 178 -12.49 -1.82 -29.87
C ASP A 178 -12.06 -1.16 -31.19
N GLY A 179 -11.71 -1.98 -32.18
CA GLY A 179 -11.15 -1.54 -33.46
C GLY A 179 -9.74 -0.93 -33.41
N SER A 180 -9.07 -0.88 -32.24
CA SER A 180 -7.70 -0.36 -32.10
C SER A 180 -6.64 -1.47 -32.21
N ARG A 181 -5.43 -1.09 -32.66
CA ARG A 181 -4.21 -1.91 -32.50
C ARG A 181 -3.28 -1.39 -31.41
N THR A 182 -3.62 -0.26 -30.81
CA THR A 182 -2.83 0.43 -29.81
C THR A 182 -3.53 0.32 -28.47
N TYR A 183 -2.84 -0.29 -27.50
CA TYR A 183 -3.31 -0.37 -26.12
C TYR A 183 -3.34 1.02 -25.48
N GLN A 184 -4.22 1.17 -24.50
CA GLN A 184 -4.24 2.31 -23.60
C GLN A 184 -3.82 1.82 -22.22
N ARG A 185 -2.88 2.54 -21.61
CA ARG A 185 -2.46 2.33 -20.23
C ARG A 185 -2.58 3.62 -19.44
N SER A 186 -3.18 3.54 -18.26
CA SER A 186 -3.17 4.64 -17.31
C SER A 186 -2.51 4.24 -16.01
N LEU A 187 -1.80 5.20 -15.41
CA LEU A 187 -1.29 5.13 -14.06
C LEU A 187 -1.80 6.37 -13.30
N GLY A 188 -2.77 6.18 -12.42
CA GLY A 188 -3.54 7.27 -11.81
C GLY A 188 -3.57 7.22 -10.29
N THR A 189 -3.50 8.37 -9.62
CA THR A 189 -3.70 8.41 -8.17
C THR A 189 -5.07 7.88 -7.77
N ALA A 190 -5.08 6.95 -6.82
CA ALA A 190 -6.28 6.46 -6.18
C ALA A 190 -6.29 6.77 -4.68
N GLY A 191 -7.49 7.05 -4.14
CA GLY A 191 -7.66 7.38 -2.72
C GLY A 191 -7.52 6.19 -1.77
N LEU A 192 -7.89 4.99 -2.21
CA LEU A 192 -7.70 3.77 -1.44
C LEU A 192 -6.26 3.26 -1.62
N GLN A 193 -5.51 3.09 -0.54
CA GLN A 193 -4.12 2.60 -0.57
C GLN A 193 -4.05 1.08 -0.40
N ARG A 194 -4.76 0.34 -1.27
CA ARG A 194 -4.76 -1.13 -1.24
C ARG A 194 -3.99 -1.68 -2.43
N TYR A 195 -3.01 -2.53 -2.17
CA TYR A 195 -2.23 -3.21 -3.21
C TYR A 195 -2.60 -4.68 -3.21
N THR A 196 -2.65 -5.30 -4.38
CA THR A 196 -2.85 -6.75 -4.50
C THR A 196 -1.73 -7.32 -5.33
N LEU A 197 -0.95 -8.20 -4.71
CA LEU A 197 0.02 -9.05 -5.38
C LEU A 197 -0.71 -10.31 -5.86
N HIS A 198 -0.41 -10.74 -7.06
CA HIS A 198 -0.98 -11.91 -7.69
C HIS A 198 0.04 -12.56 -8.62
N GLU A 199 -0.26 -13.76 -9.10
CA GLU A 199 0.57 -14.44 -10.10
C GLU A 199 0.73 -13.58 -11.37
N PRO A 200 1.83 -13.74 -12.13
CA PRO A 200 2.11 -12.86 -13.25
C PRO A 200 1.03 -12.98 -14.33
N THR A 201 0.51 -11.84 -14.75
CA THR A 201 -0.41 -11.72 -15.87
C THR A 201 0.30 -11.06 -17.04
N PRO A 202 -0.11 -11.33 -18.29
CA PRO A 202 0.44 -10.62 -19.44
C PRO A 202 0.29 -9.11 -19.29
N VAL A 203 1.29 -8.36 -19.76
CA VAL A 203 1.28 -6.88 -19.79
C VAL A 203 0.05 -6.33 -20.52
N THR A 204 -0.44 -7.09 -21.49
CA THR A 204 -1.67 -6.84 -22.22
C THR A 204 -2.74 -7.84 -21.79
N SER A 205 -3.68 -7.42 -20.95
CA SER A 205 -4.89 -8.19 -20.72
C SER A 205 -5.65 -8.30 -22.05
N GLN A 206 -5.84 -9.52 -22.55
CA GLN A 206 -6.84 -9.80 -23.59
C GLN A 206 -8.16 -10.16 -22.93
#